data_AF-W6Z3Q1-F1
#
_entry.id   AF-W6Z3Q1-F1
#
_cell.length_a   1.000
_cell.length_b   1.000
_cell.length_c   1.000
_cell.angle_alpha   90.00
_cell.angle_beta   90.00
_cell.angle_gamma   90.00
#
_symmetry.space_group_name_H-M   'P 1'
#
loop_
_entity.id
_entity.type
_entity.pdbx_description
1 polymer ?
#
loop_
_entity_poly.entity_id
_entity_poly.type
_entity_poly.pdbx_seq_one_letter_code
_entity_poly.pdbx_strand_id
1 'polypeptide(L)'
;MTWITDLVNLETGNAHLAVTSRDEQEIRTSFRHMVARNGSIAVEGEGLDGDIAAFVKDEVARLERWKNLPTIQMEIENKLVAKANGMFRYVACQIRELEDCLEPDALREALQNLPKDLNEIYSRILSRMPNGYQEKTIRLLQFLIYSPNSLSIEELVDAVAVKVDKQPAFESANRMPEPIELAKYCSSLIKLIISDSESITKAKVRLAHFTVQEYLVKYSNHSSKFTETAARADMAIVCMSYLRDIDYDSPVSQLTISFPFMTYSSKNWMSHAAASEHEKDVLGKTTDFMRDCSDLCHEYWTSIYG
;
A
#
# COMPACT_ATOMS: atom_id res chain seq x y z
N MET A 1 -7.39 18.40 -14.41
CA MET A 1 -6.92 19.68 -13.81
C MET A 1 -7.96 20.79 -13.91
N THR A 2 -8.99 20.67 -14.76
CA THR A 2 -10.07 21.66 -14.94
C THR A 2 -10.69 22.12 -13.62
N TRP A 3 -10.97 21.21 -12.69
CA TRP A 3 -11.55 21.57 -11.39
C TRP A 3 -10.70 22.56 -10.57
N ILE A 4 -9.36 22.54 -10.67
CA ILE A 4 -8.49 23.48 -9.96
C ILE A 4 -8.61 24.86 -10.59
N THR A 5 -8.64 24.90 -11.93
CA THR A 5 -8.84 26.13 -12.70
C THR A 5 -10.20 26.74 -12.40
N ASP A 6 -11.24 25.92 -12.34
CA ASP A 6 -12.59 26.34 -11.97
C ASP A 6 -12.61 26.90 -10.54
N LEU A 7 -11.95 26.22 -9.58
CA LEU A 7 -11.86 26.65 -8.19
C LEU A 7 -11.13 28.00 -8.03
N VAL A 8 -10.02 28.21 -8.74
CA VAL A 8 -9.25 29.46 -8.70
C VAL A 8 -10.01 30.62 -9.35
N ASN A 9 -10.90 30.33 -10.31
CA ASN A 9 -11.70 31.32 -11.03
C ASN A 9 -13.08 31.60 -10.40
N LEU A 10 -13.43 30.95 -9.27
CA LEU A 10 -14.68 31.24 -8.57
C LEU A 10 -14.62 32.65 -7.97
N GLU A 11 -15.48 33.55 -8.46
CA GLU A 11 -15.63 34.93 -7.95
C GLU A 11 -16.22 35.01 -6.52
N THR A 12 -16.53 33.87 -5.90
CA THR A 12 -17.19 33.76 -4.60
C THR A 12 -16.32 33.02 -3.58
N GLY A 13 -15.61 33.78 -2.73
CA GLY A 13 -15.26 33.34 -1.36
C GLY A 13 -13.77 33.23 -1.01
N ASN A 14 -13.46 33.53 0.27
CA ASN A 14 -12.16 33.57 0.94
C ASN A 14 -11.41 32.21 1.01
N ALA A 15 -11.22 31.53 -0.11
CA ALA A 15 -10.50 30.27 -0.17
C ALA A 15 -9.03 30.50 -0.60
N HIS A 16 -8.09 29.98 0.19
CA HIS A 16 -6.68 29.94 -0.16
C HIS A 16 -6.28 28.50 -0.47
N LEU A 17 -5.74 28.25 -1.67
CA LEU A 17 -5.28 26.94 -2.10
C LEU A 17 -3.75 26.85 -1.98
N ALA A 18 -3.27 25.85 -1.27
CA ALA A 18 -1.86 25.45 -1.28
C ALA A 18 -1.73 24.11 -2.04
N VAL A 19 -0.80 24.05 -2.99
CA VAL A 19 -0.53 22.84 -3.78
C VAL A 19 0.92 22.44 -3.56
N THR A 20 1.14 21.14 -3.29
CA THR A 20 2.48 20.55 -3.25
C THR A 20 2.61 19.55 -4.39
N SER A 21 3.79 19.51 -5.01
CA SER A 21 4.05 18.66 -6.16
C SER A 21 5.54 18.43 -6.32
N ARG A 22 5.91 17.39 -7.08
CA ARG A 22 7.28 17.25 -7.58
C ARG A 22 7.60 18.32 -8.62
N ASP A 23 8.88 18.64 -8.77
CA ASP A 23 9.37 19.55 -9.83
C ASP A 23 9.38 18.86 -11.21
N GLU A 24 8.20 18.47 -11.69
CA GLU A 24 8.02 17.87 -13.01
C GLU A 24 7.65 18.94 -14.03
N GLN A 25 8.23 18.87 -15.24
CA GLN A 25 8.00 19.87 -16.28
C GLN A 25 6.51 20.01 -16.65
N GLU A 26 5.77 18.91 -16.71
CA GLU A 26 4.33 18.91 -17.03
C GLU A 26 3.50 19.64 -15.96
N ILE A 27 3.85 19.45 -14.68
CA ILE A 27 3.19 20.11 -13.55
C ILE A 27 3.51 21.61 -13.56
N ARG A 28 4.80 21.98 -13.66
CA ARG A 28 5.21 23.39 -13.80
C ARG A 28 4.47 24.09 -14.92
N THR A 29 4.36 23.44 -16.07
CA THR A 29 3.67 23.99 -17.24
C THR A 29 2.18 24.19 -16.95
N SER A 30 1.53 23.21 -16.32
CA SER A 30 0.10 23.26 -15.97
C SER A 30 -0.24 24.37 -14.98
N PHE A 31 0.65 24.66 -14.03
CA PHE A 31 0.43 25.68 -12.99
C PHE A 31 0.99 27.07 -13.32
N ARG A 32 1.72 27.21 -14.44
CA ARG A 32 2.44 28.45 -14.80
C ARG A 32 1.57 29.70 -14.80
N HIS A 33 0.29 29.57 -15.16
CA HIS A 33 -0.66 30.69 -15.25
C HIS A 33 -1.51 30.88 -13.98
N MET A 34 -1.44 29.93 -13.04
CA MET A 34 -2.27 29.91 -11.83
C MET A 34 -1.49 30.35 -10.57
N VAL A 35 -0.16 30.24 -10.61
CA VAL A 35 0.70 30.60 -9.49
C VAL A 35 1.16 32.04 -9.66
N ALA A 36 0.98 32.85 -8.61
CA ALA A 36 1.52 34.22 -8.58
C ALA A 36 3.04 34.20 -8.80
N ARG A 37 3.63 35.30 -9.30
CA ARG A 37 5.06 35.39 -9.65
C ARG A 37 6.05 34.93 -8.55
N ASN A 38 5.63 34.93 -7.28
CA ASN A 38 6.40 34.44 -6.11
C ASN A 38 5.63 33.38 -5.28
N GLY A 39 4.66 32.69 -5.88
CA GLY A 39 3.79 31.73 -5.18
C GLY A 39 4.34 30.29 -5.13
N SER A 40 5.48 30.04 -5.78
CA SER A 40 6.14 28.73 -5.77
C SER A 40 7.33 28.76 -4.81
N ILE A 41 7.33 27.83 -3.85
CA ILE A 41 8.45 27.62 -2.94
C ILE A 41 9.07 26.27 -3.29
N ALA A 42 10.33 26.29 -3.75
CA ALA A 42 11.09 25.06 -3.93
C ALA A 42 11.51 24.54 -2.55
N VAL A 43 11.22 23.27 -2.27
CA VAL A 43 11.64 22.60 -1.04
C VAL A 43 12.98 21.92 -1.32
N GLU A 44 14.03 22.72 -1.45
CA GLU A 44 15.40 22.27 -1.77
C GLU A 44 16.44 23.09 -0.99
N GLY A 45 17.64 22.52 -0.76
CA GLY A 45 18.81 23.25 -0.25
C GLY A 45 19.23 22.96 1.20
N GLU A 46 20.18 23.74 1.72
CA GLU A 46 20.84 23.55 3.04
C GLU A 46 19.86 23.50 4.24
N GLY A 47 18.69 24.15 4.14
CA GLY A 47 17.65 24.09 5.17
C GLY A 47 17.05 22.70 5.32
N LEU A 48 16.99 21.91 4.24
CA LEU A 48 16.46 20.55 4.25
C LEU A 48 17.33 19.61 5.08
N ASP A 49 18.66 19.75 5.00
CA ASP A 49 19.58 18.93 5.80
C ASP A 49 19.46 19.27 7.29
N GLY A 50 19.22 20.54 7.62
CA GLY A 50 18.91 20.99 8.99
C GLY A 50 17.60 20.40 9.51
N ASP A 51 16.53 20.44 8.71
CA ASP A 51 15.24 19.87 9.07
C ASP A 51 15.30 18.34 9.21
N ILE A 52 16.06 17.66 8.33
CA ILE A 52 16.33 16.23 8.46
C ILE A 52 17.10 15.94 9.73
N ALA A 53 18.13 16.72 10.07
CA ALA A 53 18.88 16.52 11.31
C ALA A 53 17.99 16.70 12.56
N ALA A 54 17.11 17.70 12.56
CA ALA A 54 16.13 17.90 13.62
C ALA A 54 15.14 16.73 13.71
N PHE A 55 14.63 16.25 12.57
CA PHE A 55 13.75 15.08 12.50
C PHE A 55 14.42 13.80 13.00
N VAL A 56 15.65 13.51 12.54
CA VAL A 56 16.43 12.35 12.99
C VAL A 56 16.61 12.38 14.50
N LYS A 57 17.00 13.53 15.06
CA LYS A 57 17.20 13.70 16.49
C LYS A 57 15.92 13.43 17.30
N ASP A 58 14.78 13.97 16.86
CA ASP A 58 13.49 13.76 17.52
C ASP A 58 13.08 12.28 17.50
N GLU A 59 13.25 11.60 16.37
CA GLU A 59 12.92 10.19 16.24
C GLU A 59 13.89 9.27 17.01
N VAL A 60 15.19 9.55 16.99
CA VAL A 60 16.19 8.78 17.76
C VAL A 60 15.96 8.92 19.26
N ALA A 61 15.48 10.08 19.72
CA ALA A 61 15.09 10.27 21.12
C ALA A 61 13.87 9.43 21.53
N ARG A 62 13.01 9.02 20.58
CA ARG A 62 11.86 8.13 20.80
C ARG A 62 12.22 6.65 20.81
N LEU A 63 13.44 6.27 20.42
CA LEU A 63 13.90 4.89 20.50
C LEU A 63 14.14 4.50 21.97
N GLU A 64 13.11 3.95 22.62
CA GLU A 64 13.12 3.67 24.07
C GLU A 64 14.33 2.83 24.52
N ARG A 65 14.78 1.88 23.68
CA ARG A 65 15.97 1.06 23.95
C ARG A 65 17.26 1.88 24.07
N TRP A 66 17.39 2.93 23.25
CA TRP A 66 18.62 3.72 23.10
C TRP A 66 18.55 5.09 23.80
N LYS A 67 17.39 5.42 24.38
CA LYS A 67 17.05 6.73 24.95
C LYS A 67 18.04 7.28 25.99
N ASN A 68 18.65 6.39 26.78
CA ASN A 68 19.59 6.76 27.84
C ASN A 68 21.06 6.51 27.46
N LEU A 69 21.36 6.36 26.17
CA LEU A 69 22.70 6.04 25.67
C LEU A 69 23.16 7.11 24.66
N PRO A 70 23.61 8.30 25.12
CA PRO A 70 23.89 9.46 24.26
C PRO A 70 24.92 9.17 23.17
N THR A 71 25.93 8.35 23.47
CA THR A 71 26.95 7.96 22.48
C THR A 71 26.36 7.15 21.34
N ILE A 72 25.40 6.25 21.64
CA ILE A 72 24.71 5.46 20.62
C ILE A 72 23.76 6.34 19.82
N GLN A 73 22.98 7.20 20.48
CA GLN A 73 22.09 8.14 19.80
C GLN A 73 22.85 9.03 18.81
N MET A 74 23.98 9.59 19.25
CA MET A 74 24.85 10.40 18.38
C MET A 74 25.43 9.58 17.21
N GLU A 75 25.74 8.30 17.40
CA GLU A 75 26.19 7.42 16.31
C GLU A 75 25.08 7.21 15.26
N ILE A 76 23.85 6.93 15.71
CA ILE A 76 22.68 6.79 14.82
C ILE A 76 22.43 8.10 14.09
N GLU A 77 22.34 9.23 14.81
CA GLU A 77 22.07 10.55 14.26
C GLU A 77 23.05 10.91 13.14
N ASN A 78 24.36 10.82 13.42
CA ASN A 78 25.41 11.17 12.47
C ASN A 78 25.35 10.31 11.20
N LYS A 79 25.12 8.99 11.35
CA LYS A 79 25.06 8.06 10.22
C LYS A 79 23.84 8.29 9.35
N LEU A 80 22.67 8.49 9.96
CA LEU A 80 21.43 8.70 9.23
C LEU A 80 21.41 10.04 8.51
N VAL A 81 21.82 11.14 9.17
CA VAL A 81 21.89 12.46 8.53
C VAL A 81 22.84 12.44 7.33
N ALA A 82 24.03 11.86 7.49
CA ALA A 82 25.01 11.76 6.40
C ALA A 82 24.53 10.95 5.19
N LYS A 83 23.57 10.03 5.37
CA LYS A 83 23.03 9.17 4.31
C LYS A 83 21.65 9.60 3.79
N ALA A 84 20.97 10.50 4.49
CA ALA A 84 19.60 10.88 4.17
C ALA A 84 19.46 11.46 2.75
N ASN A 85 20.45 12.24 2.29
CA ASN A 85 20.50 12.85 0.96
C ASN A 85 19.16 13.51 0.58
N GLY A 86 18.62 14.36 1.46
CA GLY A 86 17.34 15.05 1.27
C GLY A 86 16.08 14.19 1.46
N MET A 87 16.19 12.92 1.86
CA MET A 87 15.05 11.99 1.92
C MET A 87 14.62 11.68 3.36
N PHE A 88 13.63 12.41 3.89
CA PHE A 88 12.96 12.04 5.16
C PHE A 88 12.46 10.59 5.16
N ARG A 89 11.96 10.12 4.01
CA ARG A 89 11.45 8.75 3.86
C ARG A 89 12.55 7.71 4.05
N TYR A 90 13.76 7.99 3.59
CA TYR A 90 14.91 7.11 3.79
C TYR A 90 15.18 6.97 5.29
N VAL A 91 15.30 8.10 5.99
CA VAL A 91 15.53 8.17 7.43
C VAL A 91 14.43 7.43 8.21
N ALA A 92 13.16 7.70 7.92
CA ALA A 92 12.04 7.06 8.59
C ALA A 92 12.03 5.53 8.41
N CYS A 93 12.45 5.02 7.24
CA CYS A 93 12.62 3.58 7.03
C CYS A 93 13.80 3.01 7.84
N GLN A 94 14.92 3.73 7.93
CA GLN A 94 16.08 3.28 8.70
C GLN A 94 15.82 3.29 10.21
N ILE A 95 15.11 4.29 10.74
CA ILE A 95 14.77 4.33 12.18
C ILE A 95 13.98 3.09 12.59
N ARG A 96 12.97 2.68 11.79
CA ARG A 96 12.21 1.45 12.07
C ARG A 96 13.09 0.21 12.06
N GLU A 97 14.00 0.10 11.11
CA GLU A 97 14.95 -1.03 11.05
C GLU A 97 15.86 -1.06 12.29
N LEU A 98 16.29 0.10 12.78
CA LEU A 98 17.13 0.21 13.98
C LEU A 98 16.34 -0.01 15.29
N GLU A 99 15.01 0.14 15.27
CA GLU A 99 14.14 -0.18 16.40
C GLU A 99 14.15 -1.69 16.71
N ASP A 100 14.27 -2.53 15.68
CA ASP A 100 14.36 -3.98 15.79
C ASP A 100 15.76 -4.47 16.22
N CYS A 101 16.77 -3.60 16.21
CA CYS A 101 18.10 -3.94 16.70
C CYS A 101 18.11 -4.01 18.23
N LEU A 102 18.30 -5.20 18.80
CA LEU A 102 18.22 -5.41 20.25
C LEU A 102 19.55 -5.18 20.98
N GLU A 103 20.67 -5.40 20.28
CA GLU A 103 22.03 -5.42 20.83
C GLU A 103 22.90 -4.32 20.18
N PRO A 104 23.83 -3.69 20.94
CA PRO A 104 24.68 -2.63 20.40
C PRO A 104 25.51 -3.05 19.19
N ASP A 105 25.99 -4.29 19.15
CA ASP A 105 26.83 -4.76 18.04
C ASP A 105 25.99 -4.97 16.77
N ALA A 106 24.79 -5.54 16.89
CA ALA A 106 23.83 -5.65 15.78
C ALA A 106 23.41 -4.27 15.25
N LEU A 107 23.20 -3.30 16.14
CA LEU A 107 22.91 -1.91 15.75
C LEU A 107 24.06 -1.31 14.93
N ARG A 108 25.31 -1.46 15.40
CA ARG A 108 26.49 -0.93 14.69
C ARG A 108 26.69 -1.60 13.33
N GLU A 109 26.45 -2.90 13.24
CA GLU A 109 26.46 -3.62 11.97
C GLU A 109 25.40 -3.07 11.00
N ALA A 110 24.18 -2.81 11.49
CA ALA A 110 23.12 -2.19 10.69
C ALA A 110 23.53 -0.78 10.21
N LEU A 111 24.13 0.04 11.08
CA LEU A 111 24.63 1.39 10.73
C LEU A 111 25.80 1.36 9.74
N GLN A 112 26.61 0.30 9.73
CA GLN A 112 27.66 0.11 8.74
C GLN A 112 27.10 -0.31 7.38
N ASN A 113 26.00 -1.06 7.38
CA ASN A 113 25.39 -1.63 6.18
C ASN A 113 24.14 -0.86 5.73
N LEU A 114 24.07 0.45 5.99
CA LEU A 114 22.93 1.27 5.56
C LEU A 114 22.72 1.20 4.03
N PRO A 115 21.47 1.04 3.55
CA PRO A 115 21.15 1.02 2.13
C PRO A 115 21.59 2.30 1.42
N LYS A 116 21.88 2.22 0.13
CA LYS A 116 22.27 3.36 -0.70
C LYS A 116 21.12 4.35 -0.92
N ASP A 117 19.91 3.83 -1.13
CA ASP A 117 18.73 4.63 -1.47
C ASP A 117 17.43 3.89 -1.11
N LEU A 118 16.28 4.50 -1.42
CA LEU A 118 14.96 3.91 -1.20
C LEU A 118 14.74 2.61 -2.00
N ASN A 119 15.32 2.47 -3.20
CA ASN A 119 15.14 1.26 -4.01
C ASN A 119 15.83 0.07 -3.33
N GLU A 120 17.02 0.28 -2.77
CA GLU A 120 17.72 -0.75 -2.00
C GLU A 120 16.99 -1.07 -0.69
N ILE A 121 16.40 -0.07 -0.01
CA ILE A 121 15.54 -0.31 1.15
C ILE A 121 14.40 -1.27 0.78
N TYR A 122 13.66 -0.94 -0.29
CA TYR A 122 12.51 -1.74 -0.70
C TYR A 122 12.92 -3.12 -1.21
N SER A 123 14.04 -3.24 -1.93
CA SER A 123 14.55 -4.55 -2.38
C SER A 123 14.91 -5.45 -1.20
N ARG A 124 15.58 -4.92 -0.17
CA ARG A 124 15.92 -5.65 1.06
C ARG A 124 14.68 -6.09 1.83
N ILE A 125 13.66 -5.24 1.91
CA ILE A 125 12.39 -5.60 2.57
C ILE A 125 11.72 -6.76 1.82
N LEU A 126 11.64 -6.70 0.48
CA LEU A 126 11.06 -7.78 -0.32
C LEU A 126 11.87 -9.08 -0.23
N SER A 127 13.21 -9.01 -0.17
CA SER A 127 14.07 -10.20 -0.15
C SER A 127 14.12 -10.92 1.20
N ARG A 128 13.87 -10.20 2.30
CA ARG A 128 13.82 -10.77 3.66
C ARG A 128 12.50 -11.45 4.00
N MET A 129 11.49 -11.34 3.14
CA MET A 129 10.20 -11.96 3.39
C MET A 129 10.36 -13.48 3.47
N PRO A 130 9.88 -14.15 4.53
CA PRO A 130 9.97 -15.60 4.61
C PRO A 130 9.22 -16.24 3.43
N ASN A 131 9.82 -17.27 2.83
CA ASN A 131 9.27 -17.93 1.64
C ASN A 131 7.79 -18.34 1.80
N GLY A 132 7.36 -18.71 3.01
CA GLY A 132 5.98 -19.08 3.31
C GLY A 132 4.94 -17.95 3.21
N TYR A 133 5.37 -16.69 3.20
CA TYR A 133 4.48 -15.51 3.13
C TYR A 133 4.63 -14.72 1.83
N GLN A 134 5.61 -15.05 0.99
CA GLN A 134 5.94 -14.25 -0.20
C GLN A 134 4.75 -14.04 -1.13
N GLU A 135 3.98 -15.09 -1.43
CA GLU A 135 2.79 -14.98 -2.29
C GLU A 135 1.69 -14.10 -1.67
N LYS A 136 1.47 -14.25 -0.36
CA LYS A 136 0.49 -13.43 0.36
C LYS A 136 0.90 -11.96 0.37
N THR A 137 2.18 -11.67 0.54
CA THR A 137 2.67 -10.29 0.52
C THR A 137 2.62 -9.69 -0.88
N ILE A 138 2.96 -10.45 -1.91
CA ILE A 138 2.83 -9.99 -3.31
C ILE A 138 1.37 -9.66 -3.59
N ARG A 139 0.44 -10.56 -3.25
CA ARG A 139 -1.00 -10.31 -3.42
C ARG A 139 -1.46 -9.07 -2.67
N LEU A 140 -1.09 -8.93 -1.40
CA LEU A 140 -1.37 -7.74 -0.61
C LEU A 140 -0.91 -6.47 -1.34
N LEU A 141 0.33 -6.44 -1.82
CA LEU A 141 0.89 -5.28 -2.52
C LEU A 141 0.19 -5.03 -3.87
N GLN A 142 -0.18 -6.06 -4.64
CA GLN A 142 -0.95 -5.91 -5.88
C GLN A 142 -2.29 -5.22 -5.61
N PHE A 143 -3.03 -5.68 -4.59
CA PHE A 143 -4.29 -5.04 -4.19
C PHE A 143 -4.08 -3.59 -3.73
N LEU A 144 -2.99 -3.28 -3.04
CA LEU A 144 -2.72 -1.90 -2.62
C LEU A 144 -2.32 -0.97 -3.77
N ILE A 145 -1.77 -1.49 -4.86
CA ILE A 145 -1.34 -0.70 -6.03
C ILE A 145 -2.49 -0.52 -7.03
N TYR A 146 -3.19 -1.60 -7.37
CA TYR A 146 -4.07 -1.65 -8.54
C TYR A 146 -5.56 -1.66 -8.20
N SER A 147 -5.92 -1.57 -6.92
CA SER A 147 -7.33 -1.39 -6.53
C SER A 147 -7.79 0.04 -6.76
N PRO A 148 -9.02 0.24 -7.28
CA PRO A 148 -9.57 1.58 -7.48
C PRO A 148 -9.85 2.32 -6.17
N ASN A 149 -10.05 1.59 -5.08
CA ASN A 149 -10.35 2.13 -3.75
C ASN A 149 -9.48 1.45 -2.70
N SER A 150 -9.19 2.15 -1.60
CA SER A 150 -8.48 1.56 -0.46
C SER A 150 -9.34 0.51 0.25
N LEU A 151 -8.78 -0.68 0.44
CA LEU A 151 -9.41 -1.78 1.16
C LEU A 151 -9.19 -1.66 2.67
N SER A 152 -10.13 -2.18 3.44
CA SER A 152 -9.97 -2.41 4.87
C SER A 152 -9.03 -3.58 5.12
N ILE A 153 -8.55 -3.68 6.35
CA ILE A 153 -7.69 -4.79 6.76
C ILE A 153 -8.44 -6.12 6.73
N GLU A 154 -9.72 -6.16 7.11
CA GLU A 154 -10.57 -7.35 6.99
C GLU A 154 -10.74 -7.81 5.54
N GLU A 155 -10.99 -6.88 4.62
CA GLU A 155 -11.07 -7.18 3.18
C GLU A 155 -9.77 -7.81 2.66
N LEU A 156 -8.61 -7.28 3.09
CA LEU A 156 -7.31 -7.78 2.66
C LEU A 156 -6.92 -9.11 3.32
N VAL A 157 -7.34 -9.35 4.57
CA VAL A 157 -7.16 -10.65 5.24
C VAL A 157 -7.81 -11.77 4.42
N ASP A 158 -9.02 -11.53 3.93
CA ASP A 158 -9.72 -12.48 3.06
C ASP A 158 -9.01 -12.63 1.71
N ALA A 159 -8.66 -11.52 1.05
CA ALA A 159 -7.96 -11.55 -0.23
C ALA A 159 -6.65 -12.36 -0.17
N VAL A 160 -5.86 -12.24 0.90
CA VAL A 160 -4.61 -13.01 1.06
C VAL A 160 -4.84 -14.46 1.53
N ALA A 161 -6.01 -14.78 2.09
CA ALA A 161 -6.35 -16.13 2.54
C ALA A 161 -6.79 -17.05 1.38
N VAL A 162 -7.23 -16.48 0.26
CA VAL A 162 -7.62 -17.23 -0.95
C VAL A 162 -6.43 -18.02 -1.51
N LYS A 163 -6.63 -19.32 -1.73
CA LYS A 163 -5.69 -20.26 -2.35
C LYS A 163 -6.28 -20.74 -3.68
N VAL A 164 -5.95 -20.04 -4.76
CA VAL A 164 -6.57 -20.20 -6.09
C VAL A 164 -6.41 -21.59 -6.71
N ASP A 165 -5.47 -22.39 -6.21
CA ASP A 165 -5.19 -23.77 -6.66
C ASP A 165 -5.86 -24.84 -5.77
N LYS A 166 -6.76 -24.44 -4.86
CA LYS A 166 -7.51 -25.33 -3.97
C LYS A 166 -9.01 -25.25 -4.20
N GLN A 167 -9.71 -26.29 -3.76
CA GLN A 167 -11.17 -26.38 -3.73
C GLN A 167 -11.61 -26.90 -2.35
N PRO A 168 -12.31 -26.10 -1.52
CA PRO A 168 -12.59 -24.68 -1.74
C PRO A 168 -11.29 -23.85 -1.81
N ALA A 169 -11.31 -22.74 -2.54
CA ALA A 169 -10.21 -21.78 -2.61
C ALA A 169 -10.15 -20.87 -1.38
N PHE A 170 -11.29 -20.57 -0.77
CA PHE A 170 -11.41 -19.79 0.45
C PHE A 170 -12.12 -20.57 1.56
N GLU A 171 -11.58 -20.48 2.78
CA GLU A 171 -12.22 -20.98 3.99
C GLU A 171 -11.99 -19.96 5.11
N SER A 172 -13.03 -19.57 5.83
CA SER A 172 -12.93 -18.59 6.92
C SER A 172 -11.96 -19.01 8.03
N ALA A 173 -11.79 -20.32 8.25
CA ALA A 173 -10.81 -20.88 9.19
C ALA A 173 -9.34 -20.62 8.81
N ASN A 174 -9.07 -20.29 7.53
CA ASN A 174 -7.72 -19.96 7.04
C ASN A 174 -7.37 -18.47 7.19
N ARG A 175 -8.28 -17.65 7.73
CA ARG A 175 -8.02 -16.22 8.01
C ARG A 175 -6.85 -16.06 8.96
N MET A 176 -6.17 -14.92 8.83
CA MET A 176 -5.22 -14.49 9.85
C MET A 176 -6.00 -14.25 11.15
N PRO A 177 -5.63 -14.89 12.28
CA PRO A 177 -6.37 -14.76 13.53
C PRO A 177 -6.46 -13.32 14.03
N GLU A 178 -5.35 -12.58 13.90
CA GLU A 178 -5.22 -11.19 14.28
C GLU A 178 -5.06 -10.31 13.02
N PRO A 179 -6.13 -9.67 12.50
CA PRO A 179 -6.07 -8.93 11.23
C PRO A 179 -4.94 -7.89 11.18
N ILE A 180 -4.64 -7.23 12.30
CA ILE A 180 -3.58 -6.22 12.39
C ILE A 180 -2.19 -6.77 12.08
N GLU A 181 -1.97 -8.06 12.27
CA GLU A 181 -0.70 -8.71 11.95
C GLU A 181 -0.45 -8.80 10.45
N LEU A 182 -1.45 -8.51 9.60
CA LEU A 182 -1.26 -8.40 8.16
C LEU A 182 -0.23 -7.32 7.84
N ALA A 183 -0.16 -6.27 8.67
CA ALA A 183 0.85 -5.23 8.55
C ALA A 183 2.29 -5.75 8.76
N LYS A 184 2.48 -6.88 9.46
CA LYS A 184 3.80 -7.47 9.69
C LYS A 184 4.39 -8.09 8.42
N TYR A 185 3.59 -8.43 7.41
CA TYR A 185 4.11 -8.93 6.13
C TYR A 185 5.04 -7.94 5.43
N CYS A 186 4.80 -6.64 5.61
CA CYS A 186 5.59 -5.58 4.97
C CYS A 186 5.48 -4.25 5.72
N SER A 187 5.81 -4.25 7.02
CA SER A 187 5.60 -3.14 7.97
C SER A 187 6.14 -1.79 7.52
N SER A 188 7.26 -1.78 6.79
CA SER A 188 7.86 -0.57 6.22
C SER A 188 7.22 -0.12 4.91
N LEU A 189 6.48 -0.98 4.20
CA LEU A 189 5.88 -0.69 2.89
C LEU A 189 4.42 -0.26 2.99
N ILE A 190 3.73 -0.56 4.09
CA ILE A 190 2.30 -0.27 4.27
C ILE A 190 2.03 0.53 5.54
N LYS A 191 0.86 1.15 5.61
CA LYS A 191 0.35 1.85 6.80
C LYS A 191 -1.15 1.61 6.96
N LEU A 192 -1.58 1.62 8.20
CA LEU A 192 -3.00 1.58 8.58
C LEU A 192 -3.50 3.01 8.77
N ILE A 193 -4.68 3.29 8.23
CA ILE A 193 -5.40 4.55 8.42
C ILE A 193 -6.65 4.20 9.20
N ILE A 194 -6.69 4.67 10.45
CA ILE A 194 -7.81 4.48 11.36
C ILE A 194 -8.61 5.78 11.34
N SER A 195 -9.90 5.69 11.04
CA SER A 195 -10.83 6.82 11.21
C SER A 195 -11.21 6.92 12.68
N ASP A 196 -11.32 8.13 13.24
CA ASP A 196 -11.56 8.36 14.69
C ASP A 196 -12.81 7.64 15.27
N SER A 197 -13.75 7.25 14.41
CA SER A 197 -15.01 6.58 14.77
C SER A 197 -15.06 5.09 14.44
N GLU A 198 -13.99 4.50 13.88
CA GLU A 198 -14.00 3.13 13.37
C GLU A 198 -13.14 2.17 14.20
N SER A 199 -13.60 0.93 14.33
CA SER A 199 -12.80 -0.18 14.85
C SER A 199 -11.50 -0.32 14.05
N ILE A 200 -10.42 -0.73 14.71
CA ILE A 200 -9.14 -1.05 14.06
C ILE A 200 -9.28 -2.11 12.96
N THR A 201 -10.32 -2.95 13.04
CA THR A 201 -10.62 -3.97 12.02
C THR A 201 -11.21 -3.39 10.74
N LYS A 202 -11.70 -2.14 10.77
CA LYS A 202 -12.11 -1.38 9.58
C LYS A 202 -11.03 -0.45 9.05
N ALA A 203 -9.87 -0.41 9.70
CA ALA A 203 -8.75 0.43 9.28
C ALA A 203 -8.42 0.18 7.80
N LYS A 204 -8.29 1.26 7.05
CA LYS A 204 -7.92 1.20 5.64
C LYS A 204 -6.42 1.00 5.52
N VAL A 205 -6.01 0.07 4.66
CA VAL A 205 -4.60 -0.19 4.40
C VAL A 205 -4.18 0.59 3.16
N ARG A 206 -3.03 1.26 3.24
CA ARG A 206 -2.40 1.93 2.10
C ARG A 206 -0.92 1.64 2.07
N LEU A 207 -0.29 1.89 0.93
CA LEU A 207 1.17 2.00 0.89
C LEU A 207 1.62 3.09 1.86
N ALA A 208 2.70 2.83 2.59
CA ALA A 208 3.27 3.73 3.57
C ALA A 208 3.66 5.07 2.92
N HIS A 209 4.16 4.99 1.68
CA HIS A 209 4.53 6.14 0.87
C HIS A 209 4.42 5.79 -0.63
N PHE A 210 4.12 6.78 -1.46
CA PHE A 210 3.94 6.56 -2.90
C PHE A 210 5.20 6.05 -3.61
N THR A 211 6.40 6.34 -3.08
CA THR A 211 7.67 5.81 -3.62
C THR A 211 7.76 4.29 -3.57
N VAL A 212 6.96 3.61 -2.72
CA VAL A 212 6.82 2.15 -2.74
C VAL A 212 6.17 1.69 -4.04
N GLN A 213 5.11 2.36 -4.47
CA GLN A 213 4.43 2.05 -5.74
C GLN A 213 5.38 2.26 -6.91
N GLU A 214 6.09 3.41 -6.95
CA GLU A 214 7.05 3.70 -8.01
C GLU A 214 8.14 2.64 -8.11
N TYR A 215 8.63 2.17 -6.97
CA TYR A 215 9.61 1.10 -6.92
C TYR A 215 9.02 -0.21 -7.45
N LEU A 216 7.85 -0.63 -6.97
CA LEU A 216 7.22 -1.91 -7.36
C LEU A 216 6.86 -1.94 -8.85
N VAL A 217 6.41 -0.81 -9.41
CA VAL A 217 6.16 -0.67 -10.85
C VAL A 217 7.47 -0.84 -11.64
N LYS A 218 8.60 -0.28 -11.19
CA LYS A 218 9.91 -0.52 -11.83
C LYS A 218 10.43 -1.95 -11.61
N TYR A 219 10.13 -2.52 -10.45
CA TYR A 219 10.48 -3.89 -10.08
C TYR A 219 9.76 -4.92 -10.95
N SER A 220 8.67 -4.55 -11.63
CA SER A 220 7.98 -5.39 -12.61
C SER A 220 8.90 -5.91 -13.74
N ASN A 221 9.98 -5.18 -14.05
CA ASN A 221 11.03 -5.62 -14.99
C ASN A 221 11.80 -6.86 -14.50
N HIS A 222 11.83 -7.09 -13.19
CA HIS A 222 12.49 -8.24 -12.54
C HIS A 222 11.49 -9.32 -12.13
N SER A 223 10.25 -8.93 -11.83
CA SER A 223 9.18 -9.84 -11.43
C SER A 223 7.89 -9.47 -12.13
N SER A 224 7.46 -10.28 -13.10
CA SER A 224 6.23 -10.06 -13.85
C SER A 224 5.00 -9.95 -12.95
N LYS A 225 5.04 -10.49 -11.72
CA LYS A 225 3.95 -10.40 -10.73
C LYS A 225 3.54 -8.96 -10.39
N PHE A 226 4.40 -7.98 -10.60
CA PHE A 226 4.07 -6.56 -10.38
C PHE A 226 3.77 -5.78 -11.65
N THR A 227 3.68 -6.42 -12.83
CA THR A 227 3.08 -5.75 -14.00
C THR A 227 1.60 -5.53 -13.74
N GLU A 228 1.02 -4.46 -14.28
CA GLU A 228 -0.41 -4.21 -14.11
C GLU A 228 -1.24 -5.37 -14.63
N THR A 229 -0.93 -5.88 -15.83
CA THR A 229 -1.68 -6.98 -16.44
C THR A 229 -1.66 -8.25 -15.58
N ALA A 230 -0.49 -8.68 -15.10
CA ALA A 230 -0.40 -9.90 -14.28
C ALA A 230 -1.01 -9.71 -12.88
N ALA A 231 -0.86 -8.53 -12.28
CA ALA A 231 -1.48 -8.21 -11.01
C ALA A 231 -3.02 -8.21 -11.12
N ARG A 232 -3.56 -7.58 -12.16
CA ARG A 232 -5.00 -7.57 -12.45
C ARG A 232 -5.54 -8.97 -12.73
N ALA A 233 -4.76 -9.83 -13.40
CA ALA A 233 -5.11 -11.24 -13.57
C ALA A 233 -5.25 -11.97 -12.23
N ASP A 234 -4.23 -11.89 -11.34
CA ASP A 234 -4.31 -12.54 -10.02
C ASP A 234 -5.48 -11.97 -9.20
N MET A 235 -5.66 -10.64 -9.20
CA MET A 235 -6.76 -9.99 -8.49
C MET A 235 -8.12 -10.47 -9.01
N ALA A 236 -8.32 -10.60 -10.32
CA ALA A 236 -9.56 -11.11 -10.90
C ALA A 236 -9.82 -12.56 -10.46
N ILE A 237 -8.81 -13.42 -10.56
CA ILE A 237 -8.91 -14.83 -10.17
C ILE A 237 -9.21 -14.96 -8.68
N VAL A 238 -8.57 -14.17 -7.82
CA VAL A 238 -8.82 -14.14 -6.38
C VAL A 238 -10.24 -13.71 -6.08
N CYS A 239 -10.74 -12.64 -6.72
CA CYS A 239 -12.12 -12.20 -6.54
C CYS A 239 -13.13 -13.27 -6.95
N MET A 240 -12.96 -13.88 -8.13
CA MET A 240 -13.87 -14.94 -8.62
C MET A 240 -13.82 -16.19 -7.72
N SER A 241 -12.63 -16.61 -7.32
CA SER A 241 -12.46 -17.79 -6.44
C SER A 241 -13.09 -17.55 -5.07
N TYR A 242 -12.92 -16.36 -4.51
CA TYR A 242 -13.54 -15.97 -3.25
C TYR A 242 -15.07 -15.97 -3.32
N LEU A 243 -15.64 -15.35 -4.37
CA LEU A 243 -17.09 -15.29 -4.55
C LEU A 243 -17.73 -16.67 -4.75
N ARG A 244 -17.04 -17.58 -5.44
CA ARG A 244 -17.55 -18.95 -5.69
C ARG A 244 -17.73 -19.76 -4.40
N ASP A 245 -16.91 -19.52 -3.39
CA ASP A 245 -16.94 -20.30 -2.14
C ASP A 245 -17.85 -19.67 -1.06
N ILE A 246 -18.60 -18.62 -1.40
CA ILE A 246 -19.61 -18.04 -0.51
C ILE A 246 -20.89 -18.88 -0.58
N ASP A 247 -21.39 -19.26 0.59
CA ASP A 247 -22.71 -19.86 0.72
C ASP A 247 -23.78 -18.76 0.71
N TYR A 248 -24.52 -18.65 -0.39
CA TYR A 248 -25.51 -17.60 -0.61
C TYR A 248 -26.88 -17.88 0.03
N ASP A 249 -27.05 -18.98 0.78
CA ASP A 249 -28.30 -19.29 1.48
C ASP A 249 -28.58 -18.32 2.64
N SER A 250 -27.57 -17.57 3.09
CA SER A 250 -27.70 -16.58 4.17
C SER A 250 -28.10 -15.18 3.66
N PRO A 251 -28.82 -14.37 4.46
CA PRO A 251 -29.14 -12.98 4.11
C PRO A 251 -27.91 -12.15 3.78
N VAL A 252 -28.01 -11.29 2.77
CA VAL A 252 -26.93 -10.39 2.31
C VAL A 252 -26.29 -9.58 3.45
N SER A 253 -27.09 -9.12 4.42
CA SER A 253 -26.59 -8.38 5.57
C SER A 253 -25.67 -9.20 6.47
N GLN A 254 -25.89 -10.52 6.58
CA GLN A 254 -25.02 -11.44 7.33
C GLN A 254 -23.78 -11.83 6.52
N LEU A 255 -23.94 -12.01 5.20
CA LEU A 255 -22.83 -12.30 4.30
C LEU A 255 -21.82 -11.17 4.27
N THR A 256 -22.26 -9.92 4.17
CA THR A 256 -21.36 -8.76 4.15
C THR A 256 -20.53 -8.59 5.44
N ILE A 257 -21.01 -9.11 6.57
CA ILE A 257 -20.26 -9.16 7.84
C ILE A 257 -19.31 -10.37 7.86
N SER A 258 -19.80 -11.54 7.44
CA SER A 258 -19.05 -12.80 7.52
C SER A 258 -17.99 -12.95 6.43
N PHE A 259 -18.15 -12.22 5.32
CA PHE A 259 -17.31 -12.19 4.13
C PHE A 259 -16.95 -10.74 3.72
N PRO A 260 -16.14 -10.03 4.52
CA PRO A 260 -15.80 -8.61 4.28
C PRO A 260 -15.35 -8.28 2.85
N PHE A 261 -14.60 -9.17 2.20
CA PHE A 261 -14.09 -8.94 0.85
C PHE A 261 -15.16 -9.06 -0.27
N MET A 262 -16.35 -9.59 0.04
CA MET A 262 -17.40 -9.89 -0.95
C MET A 262 -17.82 -8.66 -1.77
N THR A 263 -18.00 -7.52 -1.11
CA THR A 263 -18.47 -6.29 -1.78
C THR A 263 -17.41 -5.72 -2.72
N TYR A 264 -16.13 -5.79 -2.33
CA TYR A 264 -15.05 -5.42 -3.21
C TYR A 264 -14.99 -6.39 -4.39
N SER A 265 -14.98 -7.70 -4.14
CA SER A 265 -14.83 -8.71 -5.18
C SER A 265 -15.93 -8.61 -6.21
N SER A 266 -17.19 -8.52 -5.77
CA SER A 266 -18.34 -8.40 -6.66
C SER A 266 -18.16 -7.20 -7.57
N LYS A 267 -17.95 -5.99 -7.03
CA LYS A 267 -17.86 -4.75 -7.82
C LYS A 267 -16.68 -4.68 -8.80
N ASN A 268 -15.57 -5.38 -8.54
CA ASN A 268 -14.30 -5.11 -9.22
C ASN A 268 -13.76 -6.26 -10.06
N TRP A 269 -14.23 -7.51 -9.89
CA TRP A 269 -13.64 -8.66 -10.59
C TRP A 269 -13.65 -8.51 -12.11
N MET A 270 -14.74 -8.01 -12.69
CA MET A 270 -14.88 -7.81 -14.14
C MET A 270 -13.87 -6.78 -14.67
N SER A 271 -13.67 -5.68 -13.94
CA SER A 271 -12.73 -4.64 -14.34
C SER A 271 -11.29 -5.16 -14.32
N HIS A 272 -10.94 -5.98 -13.32
CA HIS A 272 -9.64 -6.63 -13.25
C HIS A 272 -9.46 -7.67 -14.37
N ALA A 273 -10.49 -8.46 -14.67
CA ALA A 273 -10.46 -9.44 -15.75
C ALA A 273 -10.30 -8.76 -17.13
N ALA A 274 -11.05 -7.68 -17.38
CA ALA A 274 -10.95 -6.91 -18.61
C ALA A 274 -9.56 -6.27 -18.80
N ALA A 275 -8.96 -5.73 -17.72
CA ALA A 275 -7.60 -5.18 -17.76
C ALA A 275 -6.50 -6.24 -17.95
N SER A 276 -6.85 -7.53 -17.93
CA SER A 276 -5.92 -8.66 -18.03
C SER A 276 -6.35 -9.70 -19.07
N GLU A 277 -7.16 -9.33 -20.05
CA GLU A 277 -7.74 -10.26 -21.04
C GLU A 277 -6.71 -11.05 -21.86
N HIS A 278 -5.48 -10.54 -21.97
CA HIS A 278 -4.37 -11.18 -22.68
C HIS A 278 -3.56 -12.15 -21.81
N GLU A 279 -3.77 -12.16 -20.49
CA GLU A 279 -3.12 -13.11 -19.60
C GLU A 279 -3.75 -14.49 -19.76
N LYS A 280 -2.88 -15.51 -19.72
CA LYS A 280 -3.32 -16.90 -19.81
C LYS A 280 -4.25 -17.21 -18.64
N ASP A 281 -5.22 -18.08 -18.89
CA ASP A 281 -6.17 -18.62 -17.92
C ASP A 281 -7.25 -17.63 -17.40
N VAL A 282 -7.10 -16.31 -17.58
CA VAL A 282 -8.13 -15.34 -17.14
C VAL A 282 -9.46 -15.55 -17.87
N LEU A 283 -9.43 -15.68 -19.19
CA LEU A 283 -10.64 -15.88 -20.00
C LEU A 283 -11.34 -17.21 -19.67
N GLY A 284 -10.56 -18.28 -19.48
CA GLY A 284 -11.09 -19.59 -19.11
C GLY A 284 -11.78 -19.55 -17.75
N LYS A 285 -11.08 -19.05 -16.73
CA LYS A 285 -11.62 -18.90 -15.36
C LYS A 285 -12.82 -17.96 -15.31
N THR A 286 -12.83 -16.89 -16.10
CA THR A 286 -13.99 -15.98 -16.23
C THR A 286 -15.19 -16.71 -16.82
N THR A 287 -14.98 -17.51 -17.87
CA THR A 287 -16.06 -18.28 -18.51
C THR A 287 -16.64 -19.32 -17.56
N ASP A 288 -15.78 -20.03 -16.81
CA ASP A 288 -16.22 -21.02 -15.83
C ASP A 288 -16.98 -20.34 -14.67
N PHE A 289 -16.45 -19.23 -14.14
CA PHE A 289 -17.12 -18.47 -13.09
C PHE A 289 -18.50 -17.98 -13.50
N MET A 290 -18.65 -17.46 -14.73
CA MET A 290 -19.94 -17.00 -15.26
C MET A 290 -20.93 -18.15 -15.46
N ARG A 291 -20.45 -19.35 -15.81
CA ARG A 291 -21.29 -20.55 -15.92
C ARG A 291 -21.80 -21.00 -14.55
N ASP A 292 -20.94 -20.99 -13.54
CA ASP A 292 -21.27 -21.48 -12.20
C ASP A 292 -22.15 -20.48 -11.42
N CYS A 293 -22.01 -19.18 -11.68
CA CYS A 293 -22.66 -18.12 -10.89
C CYS A 293 -24.08 -17.76 -11.37
N SER A 294 -24.57 -18.31 -12.49
CA SER A 294 -25.93 -18.04 -12.99
C SER A 294 -27.03 -18.44 -11.99
N ASP A 295 -26.76 -19.41 -11.11
CA ASP A 295 -27.73 -19.92 -10.14
C ASP A 295 -27.44 -19.44 -8.70
N LEU A 296 -26.18 -19.15 -8.35
CA LEU A 296 -25.74 -18.87 -6.97
C LEU A 296 -25.89 -17.41 -6.52
N CYS A 297 -25.84 -16.46 -7.47
CA CYS A 297 -25.48 -15.07 -7.14
C CYS A 297 -26.58 -14.05 -7.48
N HIS A 298 -27.71 -14.50 -8.04
CA HIS A 298 -28.63 -13.64 -8.78
C HIS A 298 -29.25 -12.53 -7.93
N GLU A 299 -29.71 -12.81 -6.70
CA GLU A 299 -30.32 -11.79 -5.82
C GLU A 299 -29.31 -10.76 -5.29
N TYR A 300 -28.10 -11.19 -4.95
CA TYR A 300 -27.08 -10.25 -4.46
C TYR A 300 -26.55 -9.37 -5.58
N TRP A 301 -26.31 -9.93 -6.76
CA TRP A 301 -25.76 -9.18 -7.89
C TRP A 301 -26.76 -8.20 -8.49
N THR A 302 -28.05 -8.53 -8.52
CA THR A 302 -29.09 -7.55 -8.90
C THR A 302 -29.16 -6.39 -7.92
N SER A 303 -28.88 -6.57 -6.63
CA SER A 303 -28.81 -5.46 -5.67
C SER A 303 -27.59 -4.53 -5.88
N ILE A 304 -26.54 -5.00 -6.54
CA ILE A 304 -25.31 -4.24 -6.81
C ILE A 304 -25.33 -3.59 -8.19
N TYR A 305 -25.89 -4.30 -9.18
CA TYR A 305 -25.81 -3.95 -10.60
C TYR A 305 -27.14 -3.59 -11.25
N GLY A 306 -28.27 -3.85 -10.60
CA GLY A 306 -29.61 -3.45 -11.04
C GLY A 306 -30.00 -2.09 -10.48
#